data_AF-A0A7J4LJG5-F1
#
_entry.id   AF-A0A7J4LJG5-F1
#
_cell.length_a   1.000
_cell.length_b   1.000
_cell.length_c   1.000
_cell.angle_alpha   90.00
_cell.angle_beta   90.00
_cell.angle_gamma   90.00
#
_symmetry.space_group_name_H-M   'P 1'
#
loop_
_entity.id
_entity.type
_entity.pdbx_description
1 polymer ?
#
loop_
_entity_poly.entity_id
_entity_poly.type
_entity_poly.pdbx_seq_one_letter_code
_entity_poly.pdbx_strand_id
1 'polypeptide(L)'
;MEATAILGKGKDHIKWSPGLVYYNYKSKITVNNDTKDFDQFKAKFPPQIFDKSGKIDKNLILDNDLVDACKDVNPNIVKVEYEENSYLFTIEAFGQLTTKEMVKEACSILQQKSDVFVEKLKDLKLD
;
A
#
# COMPACT_ATOMS: atom_id res chain seq x y z
N MET A 1 -19.76 31.87 -18.47
CA MET A 1 -19.98 30.79 -17.49
C MET A 1 -19.11 31.10 -16.29
N GLU A 2 -19.65 31.02 -15.08
CA GLU A 2 -18.93 31.33 -13.84
C GLU A 2 -19.00 30.13 -12.89
N ALA A 3 -17.93 29.89 -12.13
CA ALA A 3 -17.87 28.82 -11.14
C ALA A 3 -17.20 29.37 -9.86
N THR A 4 -17.75 29.00 -8.70
CA THR A 4 -17.20 29.37 -7.39
C THR A 4 -16.54 28.17 -6.74
N ALA A 5 -15.26 28.31 -6.40
CA ALA A 5 -14.55 27.30 -5.62
C ALA A 5 -15.04 27.29 -4.17
N ILE A 6 -15.29 26.10 -3.64
CA ILE A 6 -15.66 25.89 -2.24
C ILE A 6 -14.80 24.81 -1.62
N LEU A 7 -14.48 24.99 -0.33
CA LEU A 7 -13.79 23.97 0.45
C LEU A 7 -14.75 22.82 0.78
N GLY A 8 -14.26 21.59 0.66
CA GLY A 8 -15.02 20.40 0.99
C GLY A 8 -14.10 19.26 1.44
N LYS A 9 -14.68 18.08 1.70
CA LYS A 9 -13.92 16.91 2.17
C LYS A 9 -14.06 15.79 1.15
N GLY A 10 -12.99 15.01 0.96
CA GLY A 10 -13.01 13.85 0.06
C GLY A 10 -14.10 12.83 0.38
N LYS A 11 -14.54 12.73 1.65
CA LYS A 11 -15.68 11.90 2.07
C LYS A 11 -17.01 12.31 1.43
N ASP A 12 -17.17 13.59 1.09
CA ASP A 12 -18.42 14.14 0.56
C ASP A 12 -18.43 14.02 -0.97
N HIS A 13 -17.27 14.16 -1.61
CA HIS A 13 -17.10 13.91 -3.05
C HIS A 13 -15.62 13.74 -3.42
N ILE A 14 -15.33 12.86 -4.38
CA ILE A 14 -13.96 12.52 -4.82
C ILE A 14 -13.16 13.74 -5.34
N LYS A 15 -13.84 14.74 -5.91
CA LYS A 15 -13.24 16.01 -6.36
C LYS A 15 -12.50 16.79 -5.28
N TRP A 16 -12.79 16.53 -4.00
CA TRP A 16 -12.11 17.12 -2.85
C TRP A 16 -11.06 16.19 -2.23
N SER A 17 -10.80 15.01 -2.81
CA SER A 17 -9.66 14.20 -2.41
C SER A 17 -8.36 14.88 -2.87
N PRO A 18 -7.37 15.09 -1.99
CA PRO A 18 -6.12 15.74 -2.35
C PRO A 18 -5.15 14.82 -3.11
N GLY A 19 -5.46 13.53 -3.22
CA GLY A 19 -4.59 12.57 -3.90
C GLY A 19 -5.11 11.13 -3.86
N LEU A 20 -4.31 10.23 -4.43
CA LEU A 20 -4.46 8.78 -4.33
C LEU A 20 -3.55 8.27 -3.22
N VAL A 21 -4.12 7.50 -2.30
CA VAL A 21 -3.40 6.94 -1.15
C VAL A 21 -3.82 5.49 -0.96
N TYR A 22 -2.83 4.61 -0.88
CA TYR A 22 -3.04 3.20 -0.55
C TYR A 22 -1.82 2.67 0.21
N TYR A 23 -1.96 1.47 0.77
CA TYR A 23 -0.86 0.81 1.46
C TYR A 23 -0.88 -0.69 1.18
N ASN A 24 0.30 -1.29 1.28
CA ASN A 24 0.51 -2.73 1.26
C ASN A 24 1.22 -3.15 2.54
N TYR A 25 1.02 -4.40 2.97
CA TYR A 25 1.88 -4.98 4.00
C TYR A 25 3.27 -5.21 3.42
N LYS A 26 4.31 -4.96 4.21
CA LYS A 26 5.68 -5.20 3.75
C LYS A 26 5.91 -6.69 3.54
N SER A 27 6.17 -7.09 2.30
CA SER A 27 6.34 -8.48 1.93
C SER A 27 7.75 -8.99 2.25
N LYS A 28 7.84 -10.15 2.89
CA LYS A 28 9.04 -10.98 3.02
C LYS A 28 9.00 -12.07 1.97
N ILE A 29 9.77 -11.86 0.90
CA ILE A 29 9.86 -12.80 -0.21
C ILE A 29 11.07 -13.72 -0.02
N THR A 30 10.86 -15.02 -0.24
CA THR A 30 11.89 -16.05 -0.35
C THR A 30 11.77 -16.73 -1.71
N VAL A 31 12.87 -16.78 -2.45
CA VAL A 31 12.93 -17.36 -3.81
C VAL A 31 13.80 -18.61 -3.78
N ASN A 32 13.31 -19.69 -4.39
CA ASN A 32 14.03 -20.94 -4.60
C ASN A 32 14.01 -21.32 -6.08
N ASN A 33 15.12 -21.08 -6.77
CA ASN A 33 15.26 -21.35 -8.19
C ASN A 33 15.67 -22.81 -8.50
N ASP A 34 16.06 -23.60 -7.49
CA ASP A 34 16.67 -24.93 -7.68
C ASP A 34 15.66 -26.07 -7.46
N THR A 35 14.35 -25.76 -7.48
CA THR A 35 13.29 -26.77 -7.35
C THR A 35 13.03 -27.49 -8.67
N LYS A 36 12.66 -28.78 -8.57
CA LYS A 36 12.30 -29.62 -9.73
C LYS A 36 11.08 -29.08 -10.50
N ASP A 37 10.23 -28.31 -9.82
CA ASP A 37 9.03 -27.73 -10.41
C ASP A 37 9.34 -26.43 -11.21
N PHE A 38 10.56 -25.91 -11.14
CA PHE A 38 10.89 -24.58 -11.68
C PHE A 38 10.58 -24.48 -13.18
N ASP A 39 11.05 -25.43 -13.99
CA ASP A 39 10.85 -25.42 -15.44
C ASP A 39 9.38 -25.53 -15.84
N GLN A 40 8.57 -26.25 -15.06
CA GLN A 40 7.13 -26.39 -15.31
C GLN A 40 6.36 -25.10 -15.06
N PHE A 41 6.75 -24.33 -14.03
CA PHE A 41 6.03 -23.13 -13.62
C PHE A 41 6.64 -21.83 -14.15
N LYS A 42 7.84 -21.89 -14.74
CA LYS A 42 8.56 -20.73 -15.26
C LYS A 42 7.70 -19.83 -16.16
N ALA A 43 6.91 -20.42 -17.06
CA ALA A 43 6.06 -19.69 -18.00
C ALA A 43 4.83 -19.00 -17.35
N LYS A 44 4.48 -19.37 -16.11
CA LYS A 44 3.36 -18.76 -15.37
C LYS A 44 3.77 -17.53 -14.56
N PHE A 45 5.06 -17.36 -14.33
CA PHE A 45 5.59 -16.17 -13.68
C PHE A 45 5.71 -15.01 -14.67
N PRO A 46 5.55 -13.75 -14.22
CA PRO A 46 5.78 -12.59 -15.06
C PRO A 46 7.24 -12.55 -15.60
N PRO A 47 7.47 -12.25 -16.88
CA PRO A 47 8.82 -12.26 -17.45
C PRO A 47 9.77 -11.22 -16.82
N GLN A 48 9.23 -10.16 -16.22
CA GLN A 48 10.02 -9.06 -15.63
C GLN A 48 10.79 -9.46 -14.37
N ILE A 49 10.44 -10.58 -13.74
CA ILE A 49 11.07 -11.01 -12.48
C ILE A 49 12.34 -11.84 -12.71
N PHE A 50 12.65 -12.17 -13.97
CA PHE A 50 13.82 -12.98 -14.32
C PHE A 50 15.04 -12.10 -14.59
N ASP A 51 16.17 -12.47 -13.99
CA ASP A 51 17.46 -11.86 -14.26
C ASP A 51 18.01 -12.27 -15.65
N LYS A 52 19.18 -11.73 -16.01
CA LYS A 52 19.86 -12.05 -17.27
C LYS A 52 20.28 -13.52 -17.40
N SER A 53 20.34 -14.25 -16.27
CA SER A 53 20.63 -15.68 -16.23
C SER A 53 19.37 -16.55 -16.29
N GLY A 54 18.18 -15.93 -16.33
CA GLY A 54 16.89 -16.61 -16.40
C GLY A 54 16.43 -17.19 -15.06
N LYS A 55 16.98 -16.72 -13.95
CA LYS A 55 16.55 -17.03 -12.57
C LYS A 55 15.64 -15.94 -12.04
N ILE A 56 14.71 -16.29 -11.15
CA ILE A 56 13.85 -15.32 -10.48
C ILE A 56 14.70 -14.54 -9.47
N ASP A 57 14.63 -13.21 -9.54
CA ASP A 57 15.22 -12.28 -8.57
C ASP A 57 14.11 -11.61 -7.74
N LYS A 58 14.26 -11.69 -6.43
CA LYS A 58 13.38 -11.01 -5.47
C LYS A 58 13.29 -9.51 -5.69
N ASN A 59 14.41 -8.85 -6.03
CA ASN A 59 14.42 -7.39 -6.19
C ASN A 59 13.56 -6.99 -7.38
N LEU A 60 13.62 -7.75 -8.48
CA LEU A 60 12.79 -7.51 -9.65
C LEU A 60 11.30 -7.71 -9.37
N ILE A 61 10.91 -8.61 -8.45
CA ILE A 61 9.51 -8.74 -8.01
C ILE A 61 9.05 -7.46 -7.30
N LEU A 62 9.88 -6.90 -6.41
CA LEU A 62 9.56 -5.71 -5.63
C LEU A 62 9.56 -4.44 -6.48
N ASP A 63 10.59 -4.26 -7.32
CA ASP A 63 10.78 -3.04 -8.12
C ASP A 63 9.69 -2.88 -9.20
N ASN A 64 9.10 -3.98 -9.65
CA ASN A 64 8.01 -3.97 -10.63
C ASN A 64 6.61 -4.08 -10.00
N ASP A 65 6.51 -4.11 -8.67
CA ASP A 65 5.24 -4.28 -7.94
C ASP A 65 4.46 -5.55 -8.35
N LEU A 66 5.17 -6.68 -8.47
CA LEU A 66 4.65 -7.95 -8.97
C LEU A 66 4.43 -9.01 -7.87
N VAL A 67 4.40 -8.58 -6.60
CA VAL A 67 4.29 -9.48 -5.44
C VAL A 67 3.03 -10.36 -5.54
N ASP A 68 1.87 -9.74 -5.77
CA ASP A 68 0.60 -10.46 -5.86
C ASP A 68 0.53 -11.36 -7.10
N ALA A 69 1.15 -10.96 -8.20
CA ALA A 69 1.23 -11.77 -9.42
C ALA A 69 2.10 -13.04 -9.22
N CYS A 70 3.08 -13.01 -8.32
CA CYS A 70 3.97 -14.14 -8.06
C CYS A 70 3.49 -15.05 -6.92
N LYS A 71 2.75 -14.49 -5.96
CA LYS A 71 2.34 -15.15 -4.70
C LYS A 71 1.62 -16.48 -4.91
N ASP A 72 0.68 -16.52 -5.85
CA ASP A 72 -0.24 -17.66 -6.02
C ASP A 72 0.23 -18.67 -7.10
N VAL A 73 1.38 -18.43 -7.73
CA VAL A 73 1.86 -19.30 -8.82
C VAL A 73 2.40 -20.63 -8.28
N ASN A 74 3.37 -20.57 -7.37
CA ASN A 74 3.92 -21.75 -6.69
C ASN A 74 4.71 -21.33 -5.43
N PRO A 75 4.24 -21.68 -4.22
CA PRO A 75 4.90 -21.30 -2.96
C PRO A 75 6.26 -21.98 -2.73
N ASN A 76 6.56 -23.07 -3.44
CA ASN A 76 7.87 -23.73 -3.37
C ASN A 76 8.95 -22.98 -4.17
N ILE A 77 8.55 -22.14 -5.14
CA ILE A 77 9.45 -21.32 -5.97
C ILE A 77 9.52 -19.91 -5.41
N VAL A 78 8.37 -19.25 -5.21
CA VAL A 78 8.29 -17.93 -4.59
C VAL A 78 7.35 -18.02 -3.40
N LYS A 79 7.92 -17.94 -2.19
CA LYS A 79 7.16 -17.83 -0.96
C LYS A 79 7.03 -16.36 -0.59
N VAL A 80 5.79 -15.87 -0.49
CA VAL A 80 5.48 -14.52 -0.03
C VAL A 80 4.86 -14.60 1.36
N GLU A 81 5.52 -13.99 2.33
CA GLU A 81 5.01 -13.76 3.67
C GLU A 81 4.91 -12.24 3.91
N TYR A 82 4.20 -11.80 4.95
CA TYR A 82 4.09 -10.38 5.29
C TYR A 82 4.62 -10.14 6.71
N GLU A 83 5.36 -9.05 6.87
CA GLU A 83 5.92 -8.64 8.16
C GLU A 83 4.83 -7.96 9.01
N GLU A 84 4.59 -8.48 10.21
CA GLU A 84 3.63 -7.89 11.14
C GLU A 84 4.00 -6.45 11.50
N ASN A 85 3.00 -5.59 11.63
CA ASN A 85 3.15 -4.16 11.98
C ASN A 85 4.01 -3.34 11.00
N SER A 86 4.26 -3.85 9.78
CA SER A 86 5.08 -3.18 8.76
C SER A 86 4.26 -2.86 7.51
N TYR A 87 4.14 -1.58 7.20
CA TYR A 87 3.27 -1.06 6.15
C TYR A 87 4.08 -0.20 5.17
N LEU A 88 3.86 -0.40 3.88
CA LEU A 88 4.39 0.42 2.81
C LEU A 88 3.26 1.28 2.26
N PHE A 89 3.31 2.58 2.53
CA PHE A 89 2.34 3.55 2.01
C PHE A 89 2.82 4.15 0.69
N THR A 90 1.93 4.20 -0.29
CA THR A 90 2.11 4.95 -1.53
C THR A 90 1.14 6.13 -1.54
N ILE A 91 1.69 7.31 -1.76
CA ILE A 91 0.95 8.58 -1.69
C ILE A 91 1.29 9.39 -2.94
N GLU A 92 0.27 9.66 -3.75
CA GLU A 92 0.37 10.48 -4.94
C GLU A 92 -0.58 11.67 -4.80
N ALA A 93 -0.02 12.89 -4.81
CA ALA A 93 -0.80 14.10 -4.68
C ALA A 93 -1.33 14.57 -6.05
N PHE A 94 -2.55 15.11 -6.09
CA PHE A 94 -3.10 15.73 -7.30
C PHE A 94 -2.66 17.20 -7.51
N GLY A 95 -1.78 17.71 -6.64
CA GLY A 95 -1.12 19.00 -6.79
C GLY A 95 -1.68 20.13 -5.91
N GLN A 96 -2.81 19.93 -5.21
CA GLN A 96 -3.34 20.96 -4.30
C GLN A 96 -2.57 21.04 -2.97
N LEU A 97 -1.99 19.92 -2.53
CA LEU A 97 -1.19 19.78 -1.32
C LEU A 97 0.04 18.92 -1.64
N THR A 98 1.12 19.12 -0.91
CA THR A 98 2.26 18.18 -0.94
C THR A 98 1.92 16.90 -0.19
N THR A 99 2.57 15.79 -0.55
CA THR A 99 2.39 14.50 0.16
C THR A 99 2.71 14.61 1.66
N LYS A 100 3.70 15.44 2.03
CA LYS A 100 4.08 15.72 3.42
C LYS A 100 2.96 16.44 4.18
N GLU A 101 2.31 17.42 3.56
CA GLU A 101 1.17 18.13 4.15
C GLU A 101 -0.03 17.20 4.33
N MET A 102 -0.34 16.37 3.32
CA MET A 102 -1.41 15.38 3.40
C MET A 102 -1.26 14.45 4.61
N VAL A 103 -0.07 13.88 4.82
CA VAL A 103 0.19 12.95 5.94
C VAL A 103 0.09 13.67 7.28
N LYS A 104 0.71 14.86 7.40
CA LYS A 104 0.66 15.65 8.65
C LYS A 104 -0.76 16.01 9.03
N GLU A 105 -1.55 16.49 8.06
CA GLU A 105 -2.92 16.89 8.30
C GLU A 105 -3.80 15.68 8.64
N ALA A 106 -3.58 14.53 7.99
CA ALA A 106 -4.27 13.29 8.34
C ALA A 106 -4.02 12.88 9.81
N CYS A 107 -2.76 12.93 10.26
CA CYS A 107 -2.40 12.64 11.66
C CYS A 107 -3.04 13.66 12.62
N SER A 108 -3.02 14.95 12.29
CA SER A 108 -3.65 16.01 13.08
C SER A 108 -5.16 15.77 13.23
N ILE A 109 -5.85 15.47 12.13
CA ILE A 109 -7.29 15.17 12.14
C ILE A 109 -7.59 13.92 12.98
N LEU A 110 -6.75 12.88 12.91
CA LEU A 110 -6.91 11.67 13.72
C LEU A 110 -6.73 11.97 15.23
N GLN A 111 -5.73 12.77 15.57
CA GLN A 111 -5.50 13.22 16.95
C GLN A 111 -6.72 13.99 17.47
N GLN A 112 -7.17 15.00 16.73
CA GLN A 112 -8.34 15.81 17.12
C GLN A 112 -9.60 14.96 17.31
N LYS A 113 -9.84 13.98 16.43
CA LYS A 113 -10.97 13.05 16.58
C LYS A 113 -10.85 12.22 17.85
N SER A 114 -9.65 11.78 18.20
CA SER A 114 -9.38 11.01 19.41
C SER A 114 -9.59 11.86 20.66
N ASP A 115 -9.13 13.11 20.66
CA ASP A 115 -9.34 14.05 21.77
C ASP A 115 -10.82 14.32 21.98
N VAL A 116 -11.57 14.59 20.91
CA VAL A 116 -13.03 14.78 20.96
C VAL A 116 -13.74 13.54 21.51
N PHE A 117 -13.27 12.34 21.16
CA PHE A 117 -13.82 11.10 21.69
C PHE A 117 -13.57 10.97 23.19
N VAL A 118 -12.35 11.25 23.65
CA VAL A 118 -11.98 11.22 25.07
C VAL A 118 -12.79 12.24 25.89
N GLU A 119 -12.96 13.46 25.40
CA GLU A 119 -13.78 14.46 26.10
C GLU A 119 -15.24 14.01 26.25
N LYS A 120 -15.83 13.45 25.19
CA LYS A 120 -17.19 12.90 25.25
C LYS A 120 -17.32 11.74 26.25
N LEU A 121 -16.28 10.91 26.40
CA LEU A 121 -16.28 9.85 27.40
C LEU A 121 -16.27 10.39 28.83
N LYS A 122 -15.67 11.56 29.09
CA LYS A 122 -15.70 12.19 30.43
C LYS A 122 -17.08 12.74 30.77
N ASP A 123 -17.79 13.25 29.76
CA ASP A 123 -19.15 13.78 29.92
C ASP A 123 -20.18 12.67 30.20
N LEU A 124 -19.94 11.49 29.62
CA LEU A 124 -20.62 10.25 29.99
C LEU A 124 -20.09 9.79 31.35
N LYS A 125 -20.68 10.28 32.44
CA LYS A 125 -20.48 9.69 33.77
C LYS A 125 -20.83 8.20 33.70
N LEU A 126 -19.83 7.37 33.48
CA LEU A 126 -19.90 5.93 33.67
C LEU A 126 -19.86 5.73 35.18
N ASP A 127 -21.03 5.45 35.74
CA ASP A 127 -21.20 5.02 37.14
C ASP A 127 -20.36 3.78 37.44
#